data_AF-A0A4V2QQM1-F1
#
_entry.id   AF-A0A4V2QQM1-F1
#
_cell.length_a   1.000
_cell.length_b   1.000
_cell.length_c   1.000
_cell.angle_alpha   90.00
_cell.angle_beta   90.00
_cell.angle_gamma   90.00
#
_symmetry.space_group_name_H-M   'P 1'
#
loop_
_entity.id
_entity.type
_entity.pdbx_description
1 polymer ?
#
loop_
_entity_poly.entity_id
_entity_poly.type
_entity_poly.pdbx_seq_one_letter_code
_entity_poly.pdbx_strand_id
1 'polypeptide(L)'
;MEYRQLGSSGLRVPALSFGTGTFGGSGPLFGAWGSSDAEEARRLIDICLEAGVTLFDTADVYSNGASEEVLGEAIKGRRDQVLISTKTGLPMGDGPQDWGASRSRLIGAVDASLRRLGTDHIDLLQLHAFDASTPVEELMGTLDILIAAGKLRYAGVSNYPGWQIMKAQGVADRHGWPRLTAHQVYYSLIGRAYEWDLMPLAADQGVGALVWSPLGWGRLTGKIGRGRPIPAGSRLHDTEQFAPPVTEEHLYRVIDALESVAEETGKTVPQIAINWLLRRPTISSVIIGARNEEQLRDNLGAVGWSLTAAQVATLDAASEVVPPYPHTPYRQQAGFARLNPAMV
;
A
#
# COMPACT_ATOMS: atom_id res chain seq x y z
N MET A 1 -0.67 18.60 -5.40
CA MET A 1 -1.10 17.26 -4.96
C MET A 1 -2.62 17.22 -4.81
N GLU A 2 -3.29 16.15 -5.26
CA GLU A 2 -4.70 15.88 -4.94
C GLU A 2 -4.76 15.24 -3.55
N TYR A 3 -5.73 15.64 -2.71
CA TYR A 3 -5.98 15.00 -1.41
C TYR A 3 -7.32 14.28 -1.41
N ARG A 4 -7.31 13.03 -0.97
CA ARG A 4 -8.46 12.13 -0.94
C ARG A 4 -8.82 11.78 0.49
N GLN A 5 -10.10 11.53 0.73
CA GLN A 5 -10.56 11.01 2.01
C GLN A 5 -10.11 9.55 2.15
N LEU A 6 -9.60 9.17 3.31
CA LEU A 6 -9.21 7.79 3.60
C LEU A 6 -10.46 6.99 3.99
N GLY A 7 -11.07 6.34 3.00
CA GLY A 7 -12.35 5.66 3.16
C GLY A 7 -13.45 6.64 3.57
N SER A 8 -14.23 6.26 4.59
CA SER A 8 -15.29 7.09 5.18
C SER A 8 -14.83 7.93 6.38
N SER A 9 -13.54 7.92 6.71
CA SER A 9 -12.98 8.63 7.86
C SER A 9 -12.83 10.14 7.62
N GLY A 10 -12.58 10.92 8.66
CA GLY A 10 -12.27 12.36 8.52
C GLY A 10 -10.86 12.65 8.00
N LEU A 11 -9.99 11.64 7.87
CA LEU A 11 -8.61 11.83 7.45
C LEU A 11 -8.53 12.07 5.95
N ARG A 12 -7.81 13.13 5.55
CA ARG A 12 -7.42 13.35 4.15
C ARG A 12 -5.95 12.98 3.96
N VAL A 13 -5.69 12.17 2.96
CA VAL A 13 -4.35 11.72 2.57
C VAL A 13 -4.01 12.23 1.17
N PRO A 14 -2.73 12.51 0.87
CA PRO A 14 -2.33 12.82 -0.50
C PRO A 14 -2.56 11.60 -1.40
N ALA A 15 -2.85 11.83 -2.69
CA ALA A 15 -3.04 10.76 -3.67
C ALA A 15 -1.78 9.90 -3.86
N LEU A 16 -0.60 10.45 -3.61
CA LEU A 16 0.65 9.71 -3.51
C LEU A 16 1.20 9.79 -2.09
N SER A 17 1.70 8.68 -1.58
CA SER A 17 2.41 8.56 -0.31
C SER A 17 3.79 7.95 -0.53
N PHE A 18 4.74 8.23 0.37
CA PHE A 18 6.10 7.73 0.24
C PHE A 18 6.34 6.53 1.16
N GLY A 19 6.76 5.39 0.58
CA GLY A 19 7.12 4.19 1.32
C GLY A 19 8.60 4.19 1.70
N THR A 20 8.90 4.01 2.98
CA THR A 20 10.26 4.10 3.55
C THR A 20 11.01 2.77 3.56
N GLY A 21 10.59 1.79 2.75
CA GLY A 21 11.22 0.47 2.71
C GLY A 21 12.70 0.47 2.28
N THR A 22 13.21 1.60 1.78
CA THR A 22 14.63 1.83 1.45
C THR A 22 15.44 2.46 2.60
N PHE A 23 14.78 2.92 3.66
CA PHE A 23 15.44 3.60 4.78
C PHE A 23 16.07 2.59 5.74
N GLY A 24 17.35 2.79 6.05
CA GLY A 24 18.11 1.90 6.94
C GLY A 24 18.16 0.45 6.45
N GLY A 25 17.97 0.19 5.15
CA GLY A 25 17.82 -1.15 4.60
C GLY A 25 18.94 -2.11 5.01
N SER A 26 18.52 -3.21 5.62
CA SER A 26 19.39 -4.32 6.01
C SER A 26 18.71 -5.67 5.71
N GLY A 27 19.50 -6.75 5.73
CA GLY A 27 19.01 -8.10 5.42
C GLY A 27 18.67 -8.33 3.93
N PRO A 28 18.22 -9.54 3.57
CA PRO A 28 18.08 -9.96 2.18
C PRO A 28 16.97 -9.22 1.41
N LEU A 29 15.89 -8.80 2.09
CA LEU A 29 14.77 -8.12 1.45
C LEU A 29 14.93 -6.59 1.42
N PHE A 30 15.11 -5.93 2.57
CA PHE A 30 15.15 -4.47 2.66
C PHE A 30 16.51 -3.88 2.24
N GLY A 31 17.62 -4.59 2.49
CA GLY A 31 18.93 -4.20 1.96
C GLY A 31 18.95 -4.18 0.42
N ALA A 32 18.19 -5.07 -0.22
CA ALA A 32 18.01 -5.04 -1.68
C ALA A 32 17.14 -3.87 -2.16
N TRP A 33 16.40 -3.19 -1.28
CA TRP A 33 15.56 -2.05 -1.66
C TRP A 33 16.34 -0.73 -1.61
N GLY A 34 17.24 -0.52 -0.66
CA GLY A 34 18.11 0.66 -0.53
C GLY A 34 18.63 0.77 0.91
N SER A 35 19.57 1.67 1.22
CA SER A 35 20.13 1.81 2.58
C SER A 35 20.28 3.28 3.00
N SER A 36 19.28 4.10 2.68
CA SER A 36 19.34 5.55 2.92
C SER A 36 19.46 5.85 4.42
N ASP A 37 20.40 6.71 4.76
CA ASP A 37 20.60 7.23 6.12
C ASP A 37 19.63 8.40 6.42
N ALA A 38 19.76 8.99 7.61
CA ALA A 38 18.89 10.10 8.02
C ALA A 38 19.06 11.36 7.16
N GLU A 39 20.24 11.65 6.60
CA GLU A 39 20.44 12.82 5.75
C GLU A 39 19.80 12.62 4.38
N GLU A 40 20.02 11.46 3.74
CA GLU A 40 19.38 11.13 2.48
C GLU A 40 17.86 11.01 2.62
N ALA A 41 17.39 10.37 3.71
CA ALA A 41 15.96 10.30 4.02
C ALA A 41 15.36 11.69 4.20
N ARG A 42 16.04 12.60 4.91
CA ARG A 42 15.59 13.99 5.11
C ARG A 42 15.43 14.70 3.77
N ARG A 43 16.39 14.52 2.87
CA ARG A 43 16.37 15.10 1.52
C ARG A 43 15.22 14.55 0.66
N LEU A 44 14.96 13.25 0.69
CA LEU A 44 13.82 12.64 -0.01
C LEU A 44 12.47 13.13 0.56
N ILE A 45 12.39 13.29 1.88
CA ILE A 45 11.21 13.89 2.54
C ILE A 45 11.03 15.34 2.12
N ASP A 46 12.09 16.14 1.98
CA ASP A 46 11.99 17.52 1.47
C ASP A 46 11.33 17.56 0.09
N ILE A 47 11.78 16.71 -0.83
CA ILE A 47 11.20 16.59 -2.18
C ILE A 47 9.73 16.16 -2.13
N CYS A 48 9.40 15.22 -1.22
CA CYS A 48 8.02 14.79 -1.02
C CYS A 48 7.14 15.96 -0.56
N LEU A 49 7.57 16.71 0.47
CA LEU A 49 6.84 17.85 1.01
C LEU A 49 6.70 18.98 -0.01
N GLU A 50 7.76 19.29 -0.77
CA GLU A 50 7.73 20.25 -1.89
C GLU A 50 6.65 19.88 -2.92
N ALA A 51 6.44 18.58 -3.17
CA ALA A 51 5.42 18.09 -4.09
C ALA A 51 4.02 17.89 -3.46
N GLY A 52 3.89 18.12 -2.15
CA GLY A 52 2.65 17.92 -1.37
C GLY A 52 2.40 16.47 -0.94
N VAL A 53 3.39 15.58 -1.04
CA VAL A 53 3.34 14.24 -0.43
C VAL A 53 3.63 14.38 1.06
N THR A 54 2.58 14.31 1.88
CA THR A 54 2.67 14.45 3.33
C THR A 54 2.49 13.14 4.09
N LEU A 55 2.16 12.02 3.43
CA LEU A 55 1.98 10.71 4.06
C LEU A 55 3.20 9.81 3.83
N PHE A 56 3.78 9.31 4.92
CA PHE A 56 4.95 8.44 4.93
C PHE A 56 4.59 7.08 5.54
N ASP A 57 4.85 6.01 4.81
CA ASP A 57 4.53 4.63 5.19
C ASP A 57 5.78 3.83 5.57
N THR A 58 5.79 3.29 6.79
CA THR A 58 6.89 2.50 7.37
C THR A 58 6.35 1.25 8.11
N ALA A 59 7.22 0.45 8.73
CA ALA A 59 6.83 -0.68 9.56
C ALA A 59 7.90 -1.00 10.61
N ASP A 60 7.51 -1.63 11.72
CA ASP A 60 8.44 -2.16 12.72
C ASP A 60 9.44 -3.15 12.10
N VAL A 61 8.97 -4.04 11.21
CA VAL A 61 9.82 -5.07 10.58
C VAL A 61 10.78 -4.51 9.52
N TYR A 62 10.58 -3.28 9.04
CA TYR A 62 11.45 -2.70 8.02
C TYR A 62 12.83 -2.47 8.59
N SER A 63 13.75 -3.34 8.18
CA SER A 63 15.13 -3.36 8.68
C SER A 63 15.20 -3.46 10.21
N ASN A 64 14.32 -4.28 10.80
CA ASN A 64 14.23 -4.50 12.25
C ASN A 64 14.12 -3.20 13.08
N GLY A 65 13.30 -2.26 12.63
CA GLY A 65 13.03 -0.98 13.28
C GLY A 65 13.86 0.19 12.76
N ALA A 66 14.97 -0.05 12.04
CA ALA A 66 15.84 1.02 11.57
C ALA A 66 15.13 2.00 10.62
N SER A 67 14.15 1.54 9.82
CA SER A 67 13.37 2.44 8.97
C SER A 67 12.56 3.47 9.77
N GLU A 68 11.99 3.08 10.92
CA GLU A 68 11.27 3.99 11.81
C GLU A 68 12.22 4.97 12.50
N GLU A 69 13.42 4.53 12.90
CA GLU A 69 14.44 5.40 13.51
C GLU A 69 14.94 6.46 12.53
N VAL A 70 15.26 6.04 11.29
CA VAL A 70 15.68 6.94 10.21
C VAL A 70 14.57 7.93 9.87
N LEU A 71 13.33 7.46 9.76
CA LEU A 71 12.19 8.35 9.51
C LEU A 71 12.02 9.36 10.65
N GLY A 72 12.06 8.90 11.91
CA GLY A 72 11.93 9.73 13.10
C GLY A 72 12.96 10.87 13.17
N GLU A 73 14.24 10.56 12.95
CA GLU A 73 15.29 11.59 12.91
C GLU A 73 15.13 12.52 11.70
N ALA A 74 14.74 11.99 10.53
CA ALA A 74 14.56 12.77 9.32
C ALA A 74 13.37 13.76 9.38
N ILE A 75 12.36 13.52 10.24
CA ILE A 75 11.20 14.42 10.43
C ILE A 75 11.30 15.30 11.68
N LYS A 76 12.43 15.26 12.40
CA LYS A 76 12.63 16.03 13.62
C LYS A 76 12.44 17.53 13.38
N GLY A 77 11.60 18.15 14.20
CA GLY A 77 11.21 19.56 14.11
C GLY A 77 10.09 19.87 13.11
N ARG A 78 9.48 18.86 12.48
CA ARG A 78 8.39 19.02 11.48
C ARG A 78 7.32 17.92 11.52
N ARG A 79 7.12 17.32 12.70
CA ARG A 79 6.14 16.23 12.92
C ARG A 79 4.70 16.64 12.54
N ASP A 80 4.36 17.91 12.73
CA ASP A 80 3.07 18.52 12.41
C ASP A 80 2.80 18.66 10.90
N GLN A 81 3.84 18.55 10.06
CA GLN A 81 3.72 18.66 8.60
C GLN A 81 3.55 17.31 7.91
N VAL A 82 3.63 16.20 8.66
CA VAL A 82 3.63 14.84 8.12
C VAL A 82 2.54 14.00 8.75
N LEU A 83 2.01 13.06 7.97
CA LEU A 83 1.19 11.95 8.41
C LEU A 83 2.08 10.69 8.43
N ILE A 84 2.05 9.95 9.53
CA ILE A 84 2.81 8.71 9.69
C ILE A 84 1.86 7.51 9.68
N SER A 85 2.09 6.65 8.69
CA SER A 85 1.51 5.33 8.56
C SER A 85 2.56 4.30 8.97
N THR A 86 2.34 3.54 10.05
CA THR A 86 3.23 2.42 10.40
C THR A 86 2.47 1.09 10.50
N LYS A 87 3.23 0.00 10.55
CA LYS A 87 2.74 -1.37 10.55
C LYS A 87 3.36 -2.19 11.68
N THR A 88 2.58 -3.12 12.22
CA THR A 88 3.06 -4.13 13.18
C THR A 88 2.34 -5.48 13.01
N GLY A 89 2.85 -6.51 13.66
CA GLY A 89 2.25 -7.85 13.76
C GLY A 89 3.04 -8.94 13.07
N LEU A 90 3.99 -8.59 12.19
CA LEU A 90 4.98 -9.56 11.72
C LEU A 90 6.02 -9.86 12.82
N PRO A 91 6.70 -11.02 12.74
CA PRO A 91 7.74 -11.37 13.70
C PRO A 91 8.90 -10.38 13.72
N MET A 92 9.21 -9.87 14.92
CA MET A 92 10.37 -9.04 15.22
C MET A 92 11.48 -9.82 15.96
N GLY A 93 11.26 -11.11 16.21
CA GLY A 93 12.10 -12.01 16.98
C GLY A 93 11.47 -13.40 17.04
N ASP A 94 12.19 -14.34 17.66
CA ASP A 94 11.78 -15.75 17.77
C ASP A 94 10.94 -16.05 19.02
N GLY A 95 10.75 -15.06 19.89
CA GLY A 95 9.98 -15.21 21.12
C GLY A 95 8.48 -15.36 20.88
N PRO A 96 7.75 -15.99 21.82
CA PRO A 96 6.31 -16.23 21.70
C PRO A 96 5.46 -14.95 21.70
N GLN A 97 6.06 -13.80 22.06
CA GLN A 97 5.40 -12.49 22.13
C GLN A 97 6.00 -11.48 21.15
N ASP A 98 6.79 -11.94 20.16
CA ASP A 98 7.47 -11.06 19.20
C ASP A 98 6.69 -10.87 17.88
N TRP A 99 5.51 -11.50 17.76
CA TRP A 99 4.65 -11.46 16.57
C TRP A 99 3.16 -11.43 16.96
N GLY A 100 2.30 -11.22 15.96
CA GLY A 100 0.85 -11.31 16.11
C GLY A 100 0.20 -10.00 16.58
N ALA A 101 -1.06 -10.11 16.97
CA ALA A 101 -1.90 -8.96 17.31
C ALA A 101 -2.52 -9.03 18.71
N SER A 102 -2.00 -9.91 19.58
CA SER A 102 -2.43 -10.02 20.98
C SER A 102 -2.29 -8.67 21.68
N ARG A 103 -3.10 -8.44 22.72
CA ARG A 103 -3.11 -7.15 23.43
C ARG A 103 -1.73 -6.73 23.93
N SER A 104 -0.99 -7.66 24.53
CA SER A 104 0.37 -7.40 25.03
C SER A 104 1.33 -7.05 23.89
N ARG A 105 1.30 -7.81 22.79
CA ARG A 105 2.14 -7.54 21.61
C ARG A 105 1.82 -6.18 21.02
N LEU A 106 0.54 -5.86 20.83
CA LEU A 106 0.11 -4.66 20.13
C LEU A 106 0.43 -3.38 20.92
N ILE A 107 0.17 -3.37 22.24
CA ILE A 107 0.53 -2.23 23.11
C ILE A 107 2.04 -2.01 23.10
N GLY A 108 2.83 -3.08 23.30
CA GLY A 108 4.28 -2.99 23.29
C GLY A 108 4.86 -2.51 21.95
N ALA A 109 4.25 -2.95 20.84
CA ALA A 109 4.61 -2.51 19.49
C ALA A 109 4.46 -1.01 19.31
N VAL A 110 3.28 -0.49 19.67
CA VAL A 110 2.94 0.92 19.49
C VAL A 110 3.89 1.78 20.32
N ASP A 111 4.16 1.39 21.56
CA ASP A 111 5.11 2.10 22.41
C ASP A 111 6.54 2.08 21.84
N ALA A 112 6.96 0.98 21.23
CA ALA A 112 8.27 0.88 20.58
C ALA A 112 8.35 1.74 19.31
N SER A 113 7.34 1.69 18.45
CA SER A 113 7.27 2.52 17.23
C SER A 113 7.24 4.01 17.58
N LEU A 114 6.46 4.43 18.57
CA LEU A 114 6.43 5.83 19.04
C LEU A 114 7.81 6.31 19.49
N ARG A 115 8.55 5.47 20.23
CA ARG A 115 9.94 5.78 20.63
C ARG A 115 10.87 5.93 19.42
N ARG A 116 10.87 4.97 18.49
CA ARG A 116 11.72 5.02 17.28
C ARG A 116 11.40 6.22 16.38
N LEU A 117 10.12 6.52 16.21
CA LEU A 117 9.64 7.65 15.42
C LEU A 117 9.81 9.01 16.12
N GLY A 118 10.14 9.02 17.41
CA GLY A 118 10.32 10.26 18.18
C GLY A 118 9.03 11.10 18.29
N THR A 119 7.87 10.46 18.40
CA THR A 119 6.56 11.13 18.44
C THR A 119 5.65 10.52 19.51
N ASP A 120 4.59 11.24 19.89
CA ASP A 120 3.59 10.84 20.87
C ASP A 120 2.36 10.16 20.25
N HIS A 121 2.20 10.25 18.92
CA HIS A 121 1.11 9.61 18.20
C HIS A 121 1.46 9.15 16.79
N ILE A 122 0.75 8.10 16.35
CA ILE A 122 0.75 7.58 14.99
C ILE A 122 -0.57 7.97 14.33
N ASP A 123 -0.51 8.52 13.11
CA ASP A 123 -1.72 8.91 12.38
C ASP A 123 -2.51 7.68 11.91
N LEU A 124 -1.82 6.67 11.39
CA LEU A 124 -2.43 5.42 10.96
C LEU A 124 -1.57 4.21 11.38
N LEU A 125 -2.08 3.39 12.29
CA LEU A 125 -1.51 2.07 12.55
C LEU A 125 -2.20 1.03 11.67
N GLN A 126 -1.44 0.18 10.99
CA GLN A 126 -1.98 -0.95 10.26
C GLN A 126 -1.46 -2.28 10.81
N LEU A 127 -2.35 -3.25 10.93
CA LEU A 127 -1.94 -4.63 11.20
C LEU A 127 -1.42 -5.26 9.91
N HIS A 128 -0.14 -5.60 9.90
CA HIS A 128 0.61 -5.97 8.70
C HIS A 128 0.13 -7.29 8.07
N ALA A 129 -0.39 -8.20 8.89
CA ALA A 129 -0.97 -9.46 8.45
C ALA A 129 -2.08 -9.90 9.42
N PHE A 130 -2.95 -10.80 8.95
CA PHE A 130 -4.01 -11.38 9.79
C PHE A 130 -3.42 -12.41 10.77
N ASP A 131 -3.68 -12.20 12.06
CA ASP A 131 -3.35 -13.13 13.14
C ASP A 131 -4.60 -13.93 13.53
N ALA A 132 -4.62 -15.22 13.18
CA ALA A 132 -5.74 -16.12 13.48
C ALA A 132 -5.82 -16.55 14.94
N SER A 133 -4.75 -16.34 15.73
CA SER A 133 -4.69 -16.77 17.13
C SER A 133 -5.31 -15.76 18.09
N THR A 134 -5.35 -14.48 17.70
CA THR A 134 -5.94 -13.41 18.52
C THR A 134 -7.43 -13.24 18.20
N PRO A 135 -8.33 -13.32 19.20
CA PRO A 135 -9.75 -13.02 19.01
C PRO A 135 -9.96 -11.60 18.50
N VAL A 136 -10.88 -11.42 17.55
CA VAL A 136 -11.15 -10.11 16.94
C VAL A 136 -11.67 -9.08 17.97
N GLU A 137 -12.39 -9.53 19.00
CA GLU A 137 -12.86 -8.68 20.10
C GLU A 137 -11.69 -8.16 20.95
N GLU A 138 -10.69 -9.00 21.20
CA GLU A 138 -9.46 -8.57 21.90
C GLU A 138 -8.70 -7.55 21.06
N LEU A 139 -8.57 -7.81 19.76
CA LEU A 139 -7.89 -6.92 18.84
C LEU A 139 -8.57 -5.55 18.76
N MET A 140 -9.87 -5.52 18.42
CA MET A 140 -10.60 -4.27 18.25
C MET A 140 -10.72 -3.49 19.55
N GLY A 141 -10.92 -4.16 20.69
CA GLY A 141 -10.91 -3.51 21.99
C GLY A 141 -9.54 -2.94 22.37
N THR A 142 -8.45 -3.55 21.91
CA THR A 142 -7.10 -3.01 22.14
C THR A 142 -6.83 -1.78 21.26
N LEU A 143 -7.28 -1.80 20.00
CA LEU A 143 -7.20 -0.62 19.13
C LEU A 143 -8.01 0.55 19.69
N ASP A 144 -9.21 0.29 20.23
CA ASP A 144 -10.04 1.29 20.91
C ASP A 144 -9.28 1.96 22.07
N ILE A 145 -8.68 1.17 22.96
CA ILE A 145 -7.86 1.68 24.08
C ILE A 145 -6.71 2.57 23.57
N LEU A 146 -6.00 2.15 22.53
CA LEU A 146 -4.86 2.88 21.99
C LEU A 146 -5.26 4.19 21.30
N ILE A 147 -6.43 4.21 20.65
CA ILE A 147 -7.03 5.42 20.06
C ILE A 147 -7.50 6.36 21.17
N ALA A 148 -8.23 5.86 22.17
CA ALA A 148 -8.71 6.64 23.32
C ALA A 148 -7.57 7.23 24.14
N ALA A 149 -6.44 6.52 24.25
CA ALA A 149 -5.21 7.01 24.87
C ALA A 149 -4.47 8.07 24.04
N GLY A 150 -4.93 8.39 22.83
CA GLY A 150 -4.31 9.38 21.95
C GLY A 150 -3.00 8.91 21.31
N LYS A 151 -2.65 7.63 21.40
CA LYS A 151 -1.44 7.07 20.76
C LYS A 151 -1.65 6.81 19.27
N LEU A 152 -2.88 6.52 18.88
CA LEU A 152 -3.30 6.32 17.49
C LEU A 152 -4.38 7.34 17.12
N ARG A 153 -4.41 7.77 15.86
CA ARG A 153 -5.55 8.53 15.30
C ARG A 153 -6.52 7.62 14.55
N TYR A 154 -5.98 6.74 13.72
CA TYR A 154 -6.74 5.79 12.91
C TYR A 154 -6.11 4.40 12.92
N ALA A 155 -6.91 3.38 12.64
CA ALA A 155 -6.47 2.00 12.50
C ALA A 155 -6.85 1.43 11.14
N GLY A 156 -5.99 0.58 10.60
CA GLY A 156 -6.19 -0.15 9.36
C GLY A 156 -5.59 -1.54 9.43
N VAL A 157 -5.61 -2.22 8.29
CA VAL A 157 -5.06 -3.58 8.13
C VAL A 157 -4.31 -3.69 6.81
N SER A 158 -3.54 -4.74 6.65
CA SER A 158 -2.85 -5.13 5.43
C SER A 158 -2.93 -6.63 5.27
N ASN A 159 -3.13 -7.10 4.04
CA ASN A 159 -3.15 -8.54 3.72
C ASN A 159 -4.26 -9.32 4.47
N TYR A 160 -5.40 -8.66 4.74
CA TYR A 160 -6.55 -9.32 5.35
C TYR A 160 -7.50 -9.87 4.27
N PRO A 161 -8.06 -11.08 4.45
CA PRO A 161 -9.17 -11.52 3.63
C PRO A 161 -10.42 -10.72 3.96
N GLY A 162 -11.32 -10.54 2.97
CA GLY A 162 -12.46 -9.64 3.09
C GLY A 162 -13.39 -9.96 4.28
N TRP A 163 -13.65 -11.25 4.50
CA TRP A 163 -14.51 -11.69 5.61
C TRP A 163 -13.96 -11.34 7.01
N GLN A 164 -12.63 -11.24 7.19
CA GLN A 164 -12.04 -10.83 8.46
C GLN A 164 -12.18 -9.33 8.70
N ILE A 165 -12.07 -8.52 7.64
CA ILE A 165 -12.34 -7.09 7.72
C ILE A 165 -13.80 -6.87 8.07
N MET A 166 -14.73 -7.56 7.38
CA MET A 166 -16.16 -7.49 7.68
C MET A 166 -16.46 -7.92 9.13
N LYS A 167 -15.83 -8.99 9.61
CA LYS A 167 -15.95 -9.44 11.01
C LYS A 167 -15.50 -8.35 11.99
N ALA A 168 -14.35 -7.71 11.73
CA ALA A 168 -13.83 -6.64 12.56
C ALA A 168 -14.75 -5.39 12.56
N GLN A 169 -15.28 -4.99 11.40
CA GLN A 169 -16.25 -3.89 11.32
C GLN A 169 -17.53 -4.21 12.12
N GLY A 170 -18.06 -5.43 12.01
CA GLY A 170 -19.24 -5.84 12.77
C GLY A 170 -19.03 -5.85 14.29
N VAL A 171 -17.82 -6.24 14.75
CA VAL A 171 -17.45 -6.16 16.17
C VAL A 171 -17.31 -4.71 16.62
N ALA A 172 -16.70 -3.85 15.81
CA ALA A 172 -16.60 -2.42 16.11
C ALA A 172 -17.99 -1.79 16.27
N ASP A 173 -18.89 -2.01 15.32
CA ASP A 173 -20.26 -1.48 15.36
C ASP A 173 -21.03 -1.98 16.59
N ARG A 174 -20.90 -3.27 16.92
CA ARG A 174 -21.58 -3.88 18.09
C ARG A 174 -21.17 -3.23 19.41
N HIS A 175 -19.89 -2.88 19.54
CA HIS A 175 -19.33 -2.35 20.80
C HIS A 175 -19.22 -0.82 20.82
N GLY A 176 -19.52 -0.14 19.70
CA GLY A 176 -19.31 1.30 19.57
C GLY A 176 -17.82 1.69 19.50
N TRP A 177 -16.95 0.76 19.11
CA TRP A 177 -15.52 1.01 18.94
C TRP A 177 -15.21 1.64 17.59
N PRO A 178 -14.03 2.29 17.45
CA PRO A 178 -13.55 2.77 16.16
C PRO A 178 -13.49 1.65 15.11
N ARG A 179 -14.01 1.96 13.91
CA ARG A 179 -13.95 1.11 12.72
C ARG A 179 -12.55 1.16 12.08
N LEU A 180 -12.21 0.12 11.33
CA LEU A 180 -11.03 0.12 10.47
C LEU A 180 -11.27 1.07 9.29
N THR A 181 -10.33 1.98 9.02
CA THR A 181 -10.48 3.01 8.00
C THR A 181 -9.62 2.77 6.76
N ALA A 182 -8.58 1.94 6.85
CA ALA A 182 -7.65 1.69 5.77
C ALA A 182 -7.37 0.21 5.55
N HIS A 183 -7.16 -0.17 4.28
CA HIS A 183 -6.58 -1.44 3.89
C HIS A 183 -5.37 -1.20 2.97
N GLN A 184 -4.18 -1.57 3.43
CA GLN A 184 -2.99 -1.56 2.60
C GLN A 184 -2.96 -2.82 1.72
N VAL A 185 -3.03 -2.64 0.40
CA VAL A 185 -3.29 -3.72 -0.56
C VAL A 185 -2.27 -3.72 -1.69
N TYR A 186 -1.86 -4.92 -2.11
CA TYR A 186 -1.14 -5.05 -3.37
C TYR A 186 -2.11 -4.84 -4.51
N TYR A 187 -1.83 -3.86 -5.36
CA TYR A 187 -2.63 -3.62 -6.56
C TYR A 187 -1.76 -3.00 -7.66
N SER A 188 -1.80 -3.59 -8.84
CA SER A 188 -1.14 -3.08 -10.05
C SER A 188 -1.85 -3.62 -11.29
N LEU A 189 -1.48 -3.12 -12.48
CA LEU A 189 -2.00 -3.67 -13.74
C LEU A 189 -1.73 -5.17 -13.91
N ILE A 190 -0.68 -5.73 -13.31
CA ILE A 190 -0.38 -7.18 -13.36
C ILE A 190 -0.81 -7.93 -12.10
N GLY A 191 -1.61 -7.29 -11.24
CA GLY A 191 -2.06 -7.85 -9.98
C GLY A 191 -3.36 -7.23 -9.53
N ARG A 192 -4.47 -7.70 -10.11
CA ARG A 192 -5.82 -7.12 -9.95
C ARG A 192 -6.72 -7.86 -8.96
N ALA A 193 -6.14 -8.72 -8.11
CA ALA A 193 -6.89 -9.53 -7.13
C ALA A 193 -7.73 -8.71 -6.15
N TYR A 194 -7.31 -7.49 -5.84
CA TYR A 194 -8.04 -6.54 -5.02
C TYR A 194 -9.48 -6.28 -5.52
N GLU A 195 -9.70 -6.30 -6.83
CA GLU A 195 -10.98 -5.93 -7.46
C GLU A 195 -12.13 -6.91 -7.19
N TRP A 196 -11.81 -8.16 -6.82
CA TRP A 196 -12.82 -9.23 -6.82
C TRP A 196 -13.72 -9.21 -5.59
N ASP A 197 -13.13 -8.94 -4.43
CA ASP A 197 -13.81 -9.04 -3.13
C ASP A 197 -13.48 -7.85 -2.22
N LEU A 198 -12.21 -7.44 -2.20
CA LEU A 198 -11.72 -6.40 -1.30
C LEU A 198 -12.14 -4.98 -1.74
N MET A 199 -12.22 -4.69 -3.05
CA MET A 199 -12.69 -3.39 -3.55
C MET A 199 -14.20 -3.18 -3.29
N PRO A 200 -15.10 -4.14 -3.61
CA PRO A 200 -16.50 -4.04 -3.23
C PRO A 200 -16.71 -3.90 -1.73
N LEU A 201 -16.01 -4.71 -0.92
CA LEU A 201 -16.05 -4.59 0.54
C LEU A 201 -15.60 -3.21 1.00
N ALA A 202 -14.50 -2.69 0.44
CA ALA A 202 -13.97 -1.39 0.80
C ALA A 202 -14.96 -0.26 0.49
N ALA A 203 -15.65 -0.34 -0.65
CA ALA A 203 -16.68 0.61 -1.02
C ALA A 203 -17.90 0.53 -0.07
N ASP A 204 -18.35 -0.68 0.25
CA ASP A 204 -19.51 -0.92 1.11
C ASP A 204 -19.24 -0.52 2.58
N GLN A 205 -18.09 -0.92 3.12
CA GLN A 205 -17.72 -0.72 4.52
C GLN A 205 -16.97 0.58 4.79
N GLY A 206 -16.78 1.42 3.76
CA GLY A 206 -16.13 2.73 3.86
C GLY A 206 -14.65 2.65 4.25
N VAL A 207 -13.91 1.68 3.70
CA VAL A 207 -12.47 1.47 3.92
C VAL A 207 -11.68 2.02 2.73
N GLY A 208 -10.67 2.84 3.00
CA GLY A 208 -9.80 3.39 1.95
C GLY A 208 -8.63 2.46 1.62
N ALA A 209 -8.31 2.31 0.35
CA ALA A 209 -7.14 1.53 -0.07
C ALA A 209 -5.87 2.39 -0.10
N LEU A 210 -4.80 1.87 0.51
CA LEU A 210 -3.43 2.34 0.36
C LEU A 210 -2.67 1.32 -0.49
N VAL A 211 -2.38 1.64 -1.73
CA VAL A 211 -1.79 0.67 -2.67
C VAL A 211 -0.29 0.56 -2.47
N TRP A 212 0.25 -0.66 -2.32
CA TRP A 212 1.68 -0.91 -2.33
C TRP A 212 2.10 -1.74 -3.56
N SER A 213 3.40 -1.66 -3.89
CA SER A 213 3.98 -2.24 -5.11
C SER A 213 3.21 -1.89 -6.40
N PRO A 214 2.91 -0.60 -6.66
CA PRO A 214 2.10 -0.18 -7.81
C PRO A 214 2.72 -0.56 -9.16
N LEU A 215 4.04 -0.77 -9.19
CA LEU A 215 4.80 -1.17 -10.38
C LEU A 215 5.04 -2.69 -10.46
N GLY A 216 4.29 -3.49 -9.69
CA GLY A 216 4.36 -4.94 -9.70
C GLY A 216 5.77 -5.46 -9.41
N TRP A 217 6.34 -5.08 -8.26
CA TRP A 217 7.74 -5.37 -7.88
C TRP A 217 8.81 -4.86 -8.87
N GLY A 218 8.50 -3.85 -9.69
CA GLY A 218 9.43 -3.26 -10.65
C GLY A 218 9.36 -3.89 -12.05
N ARG A 219 8.37 -4.78 -12.28
CA ARG A 219 8.07 -5.32 -13.60
C ARG A 219 7.52 -4.25 -14.55
N LEU A 220 6.81 -3.25 -14.02
CA LEU A 220 6.17 -2.16 -14.80
C LEU A 220 7.03 -0.89 -14.85
N THR A 221 8.31 -1.03 -15.21
CA THR A 221 9.27 0.09 -15.26
C THR A 221 9.58 0.58 -16.68
N GLY A 222 9.05 -0.08 -17.71
CA GLY A 222 9.42 0.13 -19.11
C GLY A 222 10.77 -0.49 -19.51
N LYS A 223 11.48 -1.11 -18.57
CA LYS A 223 12.77 -1.78 -18.81
C LYS A 223 12.64 -3.24 -19.25
N ILE A 224 11.45 -3.81 -19.12
CA ILE A 224 11.12 -5.19 -19.47
C ILE A 224 10.12 -5.14 -20.64
N GLY A 225 10.13 -6.12 -21.54
CA GLY A 225 9.20 -6.24 -22.68
C GLY A 225 9.54 -7.43 -23.58
N ARG A 226 8.77 -7.66 -24.66
CA ARG A 226 8.90 -8.85 -25.55
C ARG A 226 10.29 -9.04 -26.18
N GLY A 227 11.08 -7.97 -26.31
CA GLY A 227 12.48 -8.01 -26.76
C GLY A 227 13.50 -7.58 -25.70
N ARG A 228 13.03 -7.35 -24.47
CA ARG A 228 13.81 -6.84 -23.34
C ARG A 228 13.52 -7.74 -22.12
N PRO A 229 14.12 -8.94 -22.04
CA PRO A 229 13.90 -9.82 -20.89
C PRO A 229 14.42 -9.15 -19.61
N ILE A 230 14.05 -9.71 -18.46
CA ILE A 230 14.54 -9.22 -17.16
C ILE A 230 16.08 -9.22 -17.17
N PRO A 231 16.74 -8.08 -16.92
CA PRO A 231 18.20 -8.02 -16.94
C PRO A 231 18.84 -8.97 -15.93
N ALA A 232 19.95 -9.62 -16.31
CA ALA A 232 20.75 -10.41 -15.38
C ALA A 232 21.21 -9.51 -14.21
N GLY A 233 20.96 -9.94 -12.97
CA GLY A 233 21.22 -9.14 -11.76
C GLY A 233 20.12 -8.13 -11.40
N SER A 234 18.95 -8.18 -12.06
CA SER A 234 17.77 -7.43 -11.63
C SER A 234 17.31 -7.88 -10.24
N ARG A 235 16.92 -6.92 -9.39
CA ARG A 235 16.27 -7.17 -8.08
C ARG A 235 15.13 -8.18 -8.18
N LEU A 236 14.45 -8.23 -9.32
CA LEU A 236 13.37 -9.19 -9.53
C LEU A 236 13.83 -10.61 -9.25
N HIS A 237 15.05 -11.00 -9.61
CA HIS A 237 15.56 -12.35 -9.31
C HIS A 237 15.67 -12.63 -7.81
N ASP A 238 16.07 -11.65 -7.00
CA ASP A 238 16.24 -11.82 -5.55
C ASP A 238 14.91 -11.75 -4.77
N THR A 239 13.88 -11.14 -5.37
CA THR A 239 12.59 -10.85 -4.71
C THR A 239 11.39 -11.57 -5.31
N GLU A 240 11.57 -12.27 -6.44
CA GLU A 240 10.50 -12.94 -7.18
C GLU A 240 9.72 -13.95 -6.33
N GLN A 241 10.40 -14.68 -5.44
CA GLN A 241 9.79 -15.64 -4.53
C GLN A 241 8.76 -15.02 -3.57
N PHE A 242 8.81 -13.72 -3.34
CA PHE A 242 7.86 -12.98 -2.49
C PHE A 242 6.76 -12.29 -3.29
N ALA A 243 6.91 -12.19 -4.62
CA ALA A 243 5.93 -11.56 -5.50
C ALA A 243 4.90 -12.60 -5.99
N PRO A 244 3.63 -12.21 -6.16
CA PRO A 244 2.66 -13.01 -6.89
C PRO A 244 3.21 -13.40 -8.27
N PRO A 245 2.97 -14.66 -8.69
CA PRO A 245 3.39 -15.14 -9.99
C PRO A 245 2.66 -14.38 -11.09
N VAL A 246 3.38 -14.05 -12.15
CA VAL A 246 2.85 -13.38 -13.34
C VAL A 246 3.36 -14.15 -14.56
N THR A 247 2.46 -14.58 -15.42
CA THR A 247 2.87 -15.26 -16.66
C THR A 247 3.52 -14.24 -17.60
N GLU A 248 4.51 -14.70 -18.35
CA GLU A 248 5.28 -13.83 -19.25
C GLU A 248 4.38 -13.15 -20.29
N GLU A 249 3.46 -13.91 -20.91
CA GLU A 249 2.53 -13.36 -21.90
C GLU A 249 1.59 -12.29 -21.29
N HIS A 250 1.12 -12.50 -20.06
CA HIS A 250 0.30 -11.49 -19.39
C HIS A 250 1.10 -10.21 -19.10
N LEU A 251 2.33 -10.35 -18.61
CA LEU A 251 3.22 -9.22 -18.37
C LEU A 251 3.46 -8.43 -19.65
N TYR A 252 3.83 -9.11 -20.74
CA TYR A 252 4.15 -8.45 -22.01
C TYR A 252 2.94 -7.77 -22.63
N ARG A 253 1.77 -8.41 -22.62
CA ARG A 253 0.53 -7.78 -23.09
C ARG A 253 0.21 -6.48 -22.34
N VAL A 254 0.43 -6.45 -21.03
CA VAL A 254 0.25 -5.23 -20.22
C VAL A 254 1.30 -4.17 -20.54
N ILE A 255 2.56 -4.57 -20.74
CA ILE A 255 3.64 -3.65 -21.11
C ILE A 255 3.38 -3.03 -22.49
N ASP A 256 2.97 -3.81 -23.48
CA ASP A 256 2.66 -3.32 -24.83
C ASP A 256 1.57 -2.22 -24.77
N ALA A 257 0.53 -2.42 -23.95
CA ALA A 257 -0.51 -1.42 -23.74
C ALA A 257 -0.01 -0.17 -23.00
N LEU A 258 0.85 -0.34 -21.99
CA LEU A 258 1.49 0.77 -21.27
C LEU A 258 2.38 1.61 -22.20
N GLU A 259 3.17 0.98 -23.06
CA GLU A 259 4.05 1.65 -24.02
C GLU A 259 3.23 2.41 -25.07
N SER A 260 2.15 1.82 -25.59
CA SER A 260 1.24 2.52 -26.50
C SER A 260 0.62 3.77 -25.86
N VAL A 261 0.15 3.68 -24.61
CA VAL A 261 -0.40 4.85 -23.89
C VAL A 261 0.70 5.87 -23.54
N ALA A 262 1.94 5.42 -23.33
CA ALA A 262 3.10 6.29 -23.11
C ALA A 262 3.38 7.16 -24.34
N GLU A 263 3.34 6.58 -25.53
CA GLU A 263 3.50 7.31 -26.78
C GLU A 263 2.41 8.36 -26.99
N GLU A 264 1.16 8.05 -26.66
CA GLU A 264 0.04 9.00 -26.77
C GLU A 264 0.13 10.19 -25.80
N THR A 265 0.56 9.92 -24.56
CA THR A 265 0.51 10.90 -23.46
C THR A 265 1.82 11.66 -23.27
N GLY A 266 2.93 11.15 -23.81
CA GLY A 266 4.28 11.62 -23.52
C GLY A 266 4.71 11.36 -22.06
N LYS A 267 4.03 10.45 -21.36
CA LYS A 267 4.31 10.08 -19.96
C LYS A 267 5.09 8.79 -19.88
N THR A 268 5.82 8.59 -18.79
CA THR A 268 6.60 7.36 -18.60
C THR A 268 5.68 6.19 -18.23
N VAL A 269 6.12 4.95 -18.53
CA VAL A 269 5.40 3.73 -18.15
C VAL A 269 5.06 3.69 -16.64
N PRO A 270 6.00 3.99 -15.71
CA PRO A 270 5.69 4.11 -14.29
C PRO A 270 4.57 5.13 -13.99
N GLN A 271 4.62 6.31 -14.61
CA GLN A 271 3.62 7.36 -14.40
C GLN A 271 2.23 6.91 -14.85
N ILE A 272 2.12 6.20 -15.98
CA ILE A 272 0.85 5.67 -16.46
C ILE A 272 0.31 4.58 -15.53
N ALA A 273 1.16 3.65 -15.10
CA ALA A 273 0.76 2.58 -14.18
C ALA A 273 0.23 3.13 -12.84
N ILE A 274 0.90 4.16 -12.29
CA ILE A 274 0.46 4.84 -11.07
C ILE A 274 -0.82 5.65 -11.33
N ASN A 275 -0.91 6.39 -12.45
CA ASN A 275 -2.09 7.17 -12.78
C ASN A 275 -3.33 6.27 -12.94
N TRP A 276 -3.18 5.09 -13.57
CA TRP A 276 -4.25 4.10 -13.71
C TRP A 276 -4.81 3.68 -12.35
N LEU A 277 -3.94 3.37 -11.37
CA LEU A 277 -4.36 3.05 -10.01
C LEU A 277 -5.17 4.18 -9.36
N LEU A 278 -4.76 5.42 -9.58
CA LEU A 278 -5.47 6.61 -9.07
C LEU A 278 -6.85 6.82 -9.70
N ARG A 279 -7.17 6.14 -10.81
CA ARG A 279 -8.51 6.16 -11.42
C ARG A 279 -9.45 5.11 -10.85
N ARG A 280 -8.95 4.16 -10.05
CA ARG A 280 -9.75 3.04 -9.54
C ARG A 280 -10.56 3.49 -8.31
N PRO A 281 -11.79 2.97 -8.11
CA PRO A 281 -12.58 3.20 -6.90
C PRO A 281 -11.79 2.81 -5.65
N THR A 282 -12.20 3.37 -4.50
CA THR A 282 -11.65 3.13 -3.14
C THR A 282 -10.17 3.49 -2.91
N ILE A 283 -9.39 3.72 -3.97
CA ILE A 283 -7.97 4.09 -3.86
C ILE A 283 -7.82 5.50 -3.28
N SER A 284 -7.35 5.55 -2.04
CA SER A 284 -7.13 6.80 -1.29
C SER A 284 -5.71 7.32 -1.50
N SER A 285 -4.70 6.44 -1.55
CA SER A 285 -3.33 6.79 -1.90
C SER A 285 -2.59 5.63 -2.57
N VAL A 286 -1.60 5.94 -3.40
CA VAL A 286 -0.63 5.00 -3.94
C VAL A 286 0.72 5.23 -3.29
N ILE A 287 1.26 4.20 -2.62
CA ILE A 287 2.57 4.21 -1.98
C ILE A 287 3.64 4.03 -3.05
N ILE A 288 4.36 5.11 -3.35
CA ILE A 288 5.52 5.10 -4.22
C ILE A 288 6.78 4.90 -3.39
N GLY A 289 7.75 4.15 -3.94
CA GLY A 289 9.08 4.03 -3.39
C GLY A 289 10.10 4.59 -4.38
N ALA A 290 11.21 5.11 -3.87
CA ALA A 290 12.32 5.57 -4.69
C ALA A 290 13.64 5.32 -3.97
N ARG A 291 14.67 4.97 -4.75
CA ARG A 291 16.03 4.77 -4.24
C ARG A 291 16.90 6.01 -4.33
N ASN A 292 16.45 7.00 -5.10
CA ASN A 292 17.16 8.23 -5.35
C ASN A 292 16.17 9.33 -5.76
N GLU A 293 16.66 10.57 -5.82
CA GLU A 293 15.84 11.73 -6.16
C GLU A 293 15.21 11.65 -7.56
N GLU A 294 15.94 11.11 -8.54
CA GLU A 294 15.47 11.02 -9.93
C GLU A 294 14.22 10.13 -10.04
N GLN A 295 14.27 8.93 -9.46
CA GLN A 295 13.11 8.02 -9.41
C GLN A 295 11.94 8.62 -8.64
N LEU A 296 12.21 9.33 -7.55
CA LEU A 296 11.16 10.00 -6.78
C LEU A 296 10.47 11.05 -7.65
N ARG A 297 11.24 11.92 -8.32
CA ARG A 297 10.71 12.96 -9.20
C ARG A 297 9.96 12.39 -10.40
N ASP A 298 10.41 11.29 -10.98
CA ASP A 298 9.68 10.61 -12.06
C ASP A 298 8.31 10.09 -11.58
N ASN A 299 8.27 9.40 -10.43
CA ASN A 299 7.02 8.92 -9.84
C ASN A 299 6.05 10.06 -9.51
N LEU A 300 6.55 11.21 -9.03
CA LEU A 300 5.73 12.40 -8.76
C LEU A 300 5.07 12.98 -10.03
N GLY A 301 5.62 12.70 -11.22
CA GLY A 301 5.02 13.06 -12.50
C GLY A 301 3.74 12.28 -12.85
N ALA A 302 3.35 11.30 -12.02
CA ALA A 302 2.12 10.52 -12.20
C ALA A 302 0.83 11.29 -11.86
N VAL A 303 0.94 12.45 -11.18
CA VAL A 303 -0.18 13.32 -10.82
C VAL A 303 -0.15 14.65 -11.59
N GLY A 304 -1.23 15.43 -11.49
CA GLY A 304 -1.38 16.69 -12.24
C GLY A 304 -1.96 16.50 -13.65
N TRP A 305 -2.30 15.28 -14.01
CA TRP A 305 -3.00 14.90 -15.24
C TRP A 305 -3.82 13.62 -14.98
N SER A 306 -4.63 13.18 -15.94
CA SER A 306 -5.42 11.96 -15.81
C SER A 306 -5.53 11.24 -17.14
N LEU A 307 -5.41 9.91 -17.10
CA LEU A 307 -5.75 9.04 -18.21
C LEU A 307 -7.21 9.26 -18.64
N THR A 308 -7.44 9.25 -19.94
CA THR A 308 -8.80 9.29 -20.50
C THR A 308 -9.52 7.96 -20.25
N ALA A 309 -10.86 7.96 -20.36
CA ALA A 309 -11.64 6.73 -20.23
C ALA A 309 -11.23 5.66 -21.27
N ALA A 310 -10.88 6.08 -22.49
CA ALA A 310 -10.41 5.18 -23.54
C ALA A 310 -9.05 4.55 -23.19
N GLN A 311 -8.10 5.34 -22.66
CA GLN A 311 -6.80 4.82 -22.24
C GLN A 311 -6.91 3.87 -21.05
N VAL A 312 -7.78 4.18 -20.07
CA VAL A 312 -8.08 3.24 -18.98
C VAL A 312 -8.67 1.95 -19.53
N ALA A 313 -9.61 2.00 -20.47
CA ALA A 313 -10.20 0.81 -21.08
C ALA A 313 -9.17 -0.04 -21.84
N THR A 314 -8.21 0.57 -22.56
CA THR A 314 -7.10 -0.13 -23.20
C THR A 314 -6.25 -0.90 -22.19
N LEU A 315 -5.88 -0.24 -21.08
CA LEU A 315 -5.11 -0.86 -20.01
C LEU A 315 -5.89 -1.96 -19.28
N ASP A 316 -7.19 -1.76 -19.06
CA ASP A 316 -8.08 -2.73 -18.44
C ASP A 316 -8.21 -4.00 -19.29
N ALA A 317 -8.39 -3.86 -20.60
CA ALA A 317 -8.48 -4.99 -21.52
C ALA A 317 -7.16 -5.79 -21.57
N ALA A 318 -6.01 -5.11 -21.57
CA ALA A 318 -4.70 -5.77 -21.56
C ALA A 318 -4.42 -6.50 -20.23
N SER A 319 -4.86 -5.92 -19.11
CA SER A 319 -4.63 -6.45 -17.77
C SER A 319 -5.71 -7.40 -17.26
N GLU A 320 -6.77 -7.64 -18.02
CA GLU A 320 -7.88 -8.45 -17.55
C GLU A 320 -7.45 -9.91 -17.33
N VAL A 321 -7.93 -10.45 -16.21
CA VAL A 321 -7.79 -11.86 -15.82
C VAL A 321 -9.13 -12.37 -15.30
N VAL A 322 -9.43 -13.64 -15.59
CA VAL A 322 -10.63 -14.29 -15.07
C VAL A 322 -10.48 -14.44 -13.56
N PRO A 323 -11.41 -13.91 -12.74
CA PRO A 323 -11.29 -14.04 -11.30
C PRO A 323 -11.62 -15.48 -10.86
N PRO A 324 -11.14 -15.92 -9.69
CA PRO A 324 -11.49 -17.22 -9.13
C PRO A 324 -12.98 -17.28 -8.76
N TYR A 325 -13.49 -18.50 -8.58
CA TYR A 325 -14.81 -18.72 -7.98
C TYR A 325 -14.81 -18.18 -6.53
N PRO A 326 -15.91 -17.57 -6.03
CA PRO A 326 -17.24 -17.45 -6.62
C PRO A 326 -17.45 -16.25 -7.57
N HIS A 327 -16.41 -15.49 -7.92
CA HIS A 327 -16.55 -14.26 -8.70
C HIS A 327 -16.65 -14.52 -10.22
N THR A 328 -16.13 -15.66 -10.70
CA THR A 328 -16.10 -16.02 -12.14
C THR A 328 -17.44 -15.86 -12.86
N PRO A 329 -18.58 -16.38 -12.35
CA PRO A 329 -19.86 -16.28 -13.06
C PRO A 329 -20.31 -14.83 -13.28
N TYR A 330 -20.03 -13.93 -12.33
CA TYR A 330 -20.36 -12.51 -12.41
C TYR A 330 -19.54 -11.74 -13.46
N ARG A 331 -18.46 -12.34 -13.98
CA ARG A 331 -17.68 -11.78 -15.09
C ARG A 331 -18.03 -12.40 -16.44
N GLN A 332 -18.35 -13.69 -16.49
CA GLN A 332 -18.53 -14.42 -17.76
C GLN A 332 -19.99 -14.59 -18.19
N GLN A 333 -20.95 -14.53 -17.27
CA GLN A 333 -22.34 -14.84 -17.56
C GLN A 333 -23.19 -13.57 -17.43
N ALA A 334 -23.84 -13.16 -18.53
CA ALA A 334 -24.65 -11.93 -18.58
C ALA A 334 -25.74 -11.88 -17.50
N GLY A 335 -26.34 -13.03 -17.16
CA GLY A 335 -27.34 -13.13 -16.10
C GLY A 335 -26.79 -12.76 -14.72
N PHE A 336 -25.60 -13.27 -14.37
CA PHE A 336 -24.94 -12.97 -13.09
C PHE A 336 -24.38 -11.54 -13.08
N ALA A 337 -23.75 -11.10 -14.17
CA ALA A 337 -23.20 -9.74 -14.30
C ALA A 337 -24.29 -8.66 -14.14
N ARG A 338 -25.54 -8.94 -14.54
CA ARG A 338 -26.68 -8.05 -14.30
C ARG A 338 -27.05 -7.93 -12.81
N LEU A 339 -26.80 -8.97 -12.00
CA LEU A 339 -27.13 -8.99 -10.58
C LEU A 339 -26.05 -8.32 -9.73
N ASN A 340 -24.78 -8.48 -10.09
CA ASN A 340 -23.65 -7.84 -9.43
C ASN A 340 -22.63 -7.35 -10.48
N PRO A 341 -22.82 -6.14 -11.04
CA PRO A 341 -21.93 -5.60 -12.05
C PRO A 341 -20.54 -5.33 -11.48
N ALA A 342 -19.52 -5.37 -12.36
CA ALA A 342 -18.17 -4.98 -11.98
C ALA A 342 -18.13 -3.50 -11.56
N MET A 343 -17.39 -3.20 -10.49
CA MET A 343 -17.09 -1.82 -10.13
C MET A 343 -16.16 -1.13 -11.13
N VAL A 344 -15.36 -1.92 -11.84
CA VAL A 344 -14.32 -1.50 -12.78
C VAL A 344 -14.15 -2.49 -13.91
#